data_AF-W4LKK3-F1
#
_entry.id   AF-W4LKK3-F1
#
_cell.length_a   1.000
_cell.length_b   1.000
_cell.length_c   1.000
_cell.angle_alpha   90.00
_cell.angle_beta   90.00
_cell.angle_gamma   90.00
#
_symmetry.space_group_name_H-M   'P 1'
#
loop_
_entity.id
_entity.type
_entity.pdbx_description
1 polymer ?
#
loop_
_entity_poly.entity_id
_entity_poly.type
_entity_poly.pdbx_seq_one_letter_code
_entity_poly.pdbx_strand_id
1 'polypeptide(L)' 'MFGELALLTDLERSATVSAMSAAEVMVLNRETFQQQLEDSPKTAIALLRQLGARFYETIRAMEKSVS' A
#
# COMPACT_ATOMS: atom_id res chain seq x y z
N MET A 1 0.52 -6.38 -0.80
CA MET A 1 1.63 -5.39 -0.88
C MET A 1 1.52 -4.42 0.30
N PHE A 2 2.66 -4.04 0.86
CA PHE A 2 2.80 -3.01 1.90
C PHE A 2 3.95 -2.06 1.49
N GLY A 3 3.91 -0.81 1.94
CA GLY A 3 4.88 0.21 1.53
C GLY A 3 4.58 0.88 0.19
N GLU A 4 3.46 0.55 -0.43
CA GLU A 4 3.00 1.16 -1.68
C GLU A 4 2.78 2.68 -1.54
N LEU A 5 2.41 3.15 -0.36
CA LEU A 5 2.22 4.58 -0.12
C LEU A 5 3.52 5.36 -0.30
N ALA A 6 4.64 4.89 0.25
CA ALA A 6 5.94 5.55 0.07
C ALA A 6 6.41 5.53 -1.41
N LEU A 7 6.04 4.50 -2.16
CA LEU A 7 6.31 4.41 -3.59
C LEU A 7 5.45 5.38 -4.41
N LEU A 8 4.21 5.64 -3.98
CA LEU A 8 3.26 6.54 -4.66
C LEU A 8 3.45 8.02 -4.30
N THR A 9 3.74 8.33 -3.03
CA THR A 9 3.77 9.72 -2.54
C THR A 9 5.16 10.32 -2.48
N ASP A 10 6.19 9.49 -2.68
CA ASP A 10 7.59 9.86 -2.44
C ASP A 10 7.89 10.35 -1.01
N LEU A 11 7.01 10.02 -0.06
CA LEU A 11 7.20 10.28 1.37
C LEU A 11 7.84 9.09 2.07
N GLU A 12 8.31 9.31 3.30
CA GLU A 12 8.82 8.24 4.17
C GLU A 12 7.78 7.14 4.45
N ARG A 13 8.27 5.98 4.90
CA ARG A 13 7.42 4.84 5.28
C ARG A 13 6.45 5.27 6.38
N SER A 14 5.15 5.13 6.13
CA SER A 14 4.09 5.47 7.09
C SER A 14 3.98 4.51 8.28
N ALA A 15 4.64 3.35 8.22
CA ALA A 15 4.63 2.34 9.28
C ALA A 15 5.86 1.44 9.20
N THR A 16 6.21 0.84 10.34
CA THR A 16 7.17 -0.26 10.43
C THR A 16 6.44 -1.59 10.27
N VAL A 17 7.00 -2.52 9.48
CA VAL A 17 6.46 -3.87 9.30
C VAL A 17 7.45 -4.87 9.89
N SER A 18 6.97 -5.80 10.70
CA SER A 18 7.77 -6.88 11.27
C SER A 18 7.16 -8.24 10.89
N ALA A 19 8.01 -9.20 10.54
CA ALA A 19 7.56 -10.55 10.22
C ALA A 19 7.25 -11.33 11.51
N MET A 20 6.03 -11.84 11.64
CA MET A 20 5.61 -12.62 12.83
C MET A 20 6.08 -14.09 12.77
N SER A 21 6.57 -14.53 11.62
CA SER A 21 7.12 -15.86 11.36
C SER A 21 8.04 -15.81 10.14
N ALA A 22 8.67 -16.93 9.78
CA ALA A 22 9.47 -17.01 8.57
C ALA A 22 8.63 -16.61 7.33
N ALA A 23 9.10 -15.59 6.61
CA ALA A 23 8.39 -15.02 5.49
C ALA A 23 9.35 -14.77 4.33
N GLU A 24 8.90 -15.11 3.12
CA GLU A 24 9.56 -14.71 1.87
C GLU A 24 8.84 -13.50 1.29
N VAL A 25 9.60 -12.51 0.86
CA VAL A 25 9.06 -11.27 0.29
C VAL A 25 9.73 -10.96 -1.03
N MET A 26 8.94 -10.47 -1.97
CA MET A 26 9.45 -9.90 -3.22
C MET A 26 9.61 -8.40 -3.07
N VAL A 27 10.80 -7.89 -3.36
CA VAL A 27 11.09 -6.46 -3.31
C VAL A 27 10.86 -5.85 -4.69
N LEU A 28 10.03 -4.80 -4.74
CA LEU A 28 9.83 -3.98 -5.92
C LEU A 28 10.45 -2.61 -5.65
N ASN A 29 11.38 -2.19 -6.50
CA ASN A 29 12.00 -0.87 -6.38
C ASN A 29 11.07 0.22 -6.96
N ARG A 30 11.39 1.49 -6.68
CA ARG A 30 10.58 2.64 -7.10
C ARG A 30 10.47 2.75 -8.61
N GLU A 31 11.56 2.62 -9.33
CA GLU A 31 11.62 2.78 -10.79
C GLU A 31 10.73 1.74 -11.49
N THR A 32 10.90 0.46 -11.14
CA THR A 32 10.09 -0.63 -11.70
C THR A 32 8.62 -0.49 -11.33
N PHE A 33 8.32 -0.01 -10.12
CA PHE A 33 6.92 0.27 -9.74
C PHE A 33 6.32 1.38 -10.60
N GLN A 34 7.03 2.50 -10.78
CA GLN A 34 6.56 3.62 -11.59
C GLN A 34 6.37 3.23 -13.06
N GLN A 35 7.37 2.55 -13.65
CA GLN A 35 7.27 2.01 -15.01
C GLN A 35 6.03 1.11 -15.17
N GLN A 36 5.76 0.24 -14.19
CA GLN A 36 4.61 -0.66 -14.29
C GLN A 36 3.24 0.05 -14.18
N LEU A 37 3.18 1.19 -13.49
CA LEU A 37 1.97 2.02 -13.46
C LEU A 37 1.75 2.74 -14.79
N GLU A 38 2.83 3.21 -15.41
CA GLU A 38 2.81 3.87 -16.72
C GLU A 38 2.42 2.89 -17.83
N ASP A 39 3.03 1.70 -17.85
CA ASP A 39 2.78 0.65 -18.84
C ASP A 39 1.39 0.02 -18.69
N SER A 40 0.80 0.08 -17.49
CA SER A 40 -0.47 -0.58 -17.19
C SER A 40 -1.41 0.29 -16.34
N PRO A 41 -2.22 1.15 -16.98
CA PRO A 41 -3.24 1.94 -16.28
C PRO A 41 -4.24 1.09 -15.48
N LYS A 42 -4.50 -0.16 -15.91
CA LYS A 42 -5.36 -1.10 -15.16
C LYS A 42 -4.75 -1.47 -13.80
N THR A 43 -3.44 -1.58 -13.72
CA THR A 43 -2.71 -1.86 -12.46
C THR A 43 -2.84 -0.68 -11.50
N ALA A 44 -2.70 0.55 -12.01
CA ALA A 44 -2.90 1.76 -11.22
C ALA A 44 -4.33 1.84 -10.64
N ILE A 45 -5.36 1.57 -11.45
CA ILE A 45 -6.76 1.55 -10.99
C ILE A 45 -6.97 0.49 -9.90
N ALA A 46 -6.38 -0.71 -10.06
CA ALA A 46 -6.49 -1.76 -9.06
C ALA A 46 -5.84 -1.35 -7.72
N LEU A 47 -4.68 -0.71 -7.76
CA LEU A 47 -4.00 -0.18 -6.57
C LEU A 47 -4.82 0.92 -5.87
N LEU A 48 -5.38 1.87 -6.64
CA LEU A 48 -6.25 2.93 -6.09
C LEU A 48 -7.47 2.34 -5.37
N ARG A 49 -8.11 1.32 -5.95
CA ARG A 49 -9.24 0.61 -5.30
C ARG A 49 -8.83 -0.08 -4.00
N GLN A 50 -7.66 -0.73 -3.98
CA GLN A 50 -7.14 -1.38 -2.78
C GLN A 50 -6.83 -0.37 -1.66
N LEU A 51 -6.22 0.77 -2.00
CA LEU A 51 -5.95 1.84 -1.05
C LEU A 51 -7.24 2.44 -0.49
N GLY A 52 -8.22 2.74 -1.35
CA GLY A 52 -9.52 3.25 -0.92
C GLY A 52 -10.22 2.32 0.06
N ALA A 53 -10.21 1.01 -0.20
CA ALA A 53 -10.77 0.02 0.72
C ALA A 53 -10.06 0.00 2.09
N ARG A 54 -8.71 0.06 2.10
CA ARG A 54 -7.93 0.11 3.35
C ARG A 54 -8.21 1.36 4.18
N PHE A 55 -8.31 2.53 3.55
CA PHE A 55 -8.67 3.77 4.22
C PHE A 55 -10.06 3.67 4.85
N TYR A 56 -11.04 3.15 4.11
CA TYR A 56 -12.40 2.99 4.62
C TYR A 56 -12.47 2.09 5.84
N GLU A 57 -11.82 0.92 5.81
CA GLU A 57 -11.77 0.01 6.96
C GLU A 57 -11.05 0.63 8.16
N THR A 58 -9.98 1.40 7.92
CA THR A 58 -9.25 2.10 8.99
C THR A 58 -10.13 3.18 9.65
N ILE A 59 -10.81 4.00 8.86
CA ILE A 59 -11.75 5.02 9.35
C ILE A 59 -12.88 4.37 10.15
N ARG A 60 -13.48 3.31 9.60
CA ARG A 60 -14.56 2.55 10.25
C ARG A 60 -14.12 1.90 11.57
N ALA A 61 -12.89 1.39 11.64
CA ALA A 61 -12.34 0.84 12.88
C ALA A 61 -12.16 1.92 13.95
N MET A 62 -11.74 3.14 13.55
CA MET A 62 -11.65 4.28 14.47
C MET A 62 -13.03 4.70 14.99
N GLU A 63 -14.06 4.76 14.15
CA GLU A 63 -15.44 5.09 14.58
C GLU A 63 -15.97 4.10 15.63
N LYS A 64 -15.71 2.80 15.46
CA LYS A 64 -16.11 1.76 16.44
C LYS A 64 -15.36 1.81 17.76
N SER A 65 -14.14 2.34 17.78
CA SER A 65 -13.31 2.45 18.99
C SER A 65 -13.69 3.63 19.89
N VAL A 66 -14.51 4.56 19.38
CA VAL A 66 -14.96 5.78 20.08
C VAL A 66 -16.39 5.60 20.65
N SER A 67 -17.07 4.49 20.35
CA SER A 67 -18.39 4.12 20.86
C SER A 67 -18.32 2.98 21.88
#